data_AF-A0A376U2F3-F1
#
_entry.id   AF-A0A376U2F3-F1
#
_cell.length_a   1.000
_cell.length_b   1.000
_cell.length_c   1.000
_cell.angle_alpha   90.00
_cell.angle_beta   90.00
_cell.angle_gamma   90.00
#
_symmetry.space_group_name_H-M   'P 1'
#
loop_
_entity.id
_entity.type
_entity.pdbx_description
1 polymer ?
#
loop_
_entity_poly.entity_id
_entity_poly.type
_entity_poly.pdbx_seq_one_letter_code
_entity_poly.pdbx_strand_id
1 'polypeptide(L)'
;MFSHPDVEQLELQGYRVISGLLEIYRPLLSLSLSDFTELVEKERVKRFPIESRLFHKLSTRHRLAYVEAVSKLPSDSPEFPLWEYYYRCRLLQDYISGMTDLYAWDEYRRLMAVEQ
;
A
#
# COMPACT_ATOMS: atom_id res chain seq x y z
N MET A 1 21.06 20.28 17.49
CA MET A 1 20.65 20.25 16.06
C MET A 1 19.35 19.48 15.89
N PHE A 2 19.22 18.25 16.41
CA PHE A 2 17.97 17.48 16.36
C PHE A 2 16.86 17.96 17.31
N SER A 3 17.19 18.69 18.38
CA SER A 3 16.23 19.22 19.35
C SER A 3 15.66 20.60 18.97
N HIS A 4 15.78 21.02 17.70
CA HIS A 4 15.21 22.28 17.26
C HIS A 4 13.70 22.07 17.04
N PRO A 5 12.81 22.93 17.55
CA PRO A 5 11.36 22.72 17.45
C PRO A 5 10.86 22.45 16.03
N ASP A 6 11.43 23.14 15.03
CA ASP A 6 11.07 22.92 13.61
C ASP A 6 11.41 21.51 13.10
N VAL A 7 12.51 20.92 13.60
CA VAL A 7 12.91 19.54 13.26
C VAL A 7 11.94 18.56 13.89
N GLU A 8 11.63 18.72 15.18
CA GLU A 8 10.66 17.86 15.88
C GLU A 8 9.26 17.95 15.24
N GLN A 9 8.83 19.16 14.84
CA GLN A 9 7.56 19.35 14.16
C GLN A 9 7.53 18.64 12.80
N LEU A 10 8.61 18.70 12.03
CA LEU A 10 8.74 18.01 10.75
C LEU A 10 8.69 16.48 10.94
N GLU A 11 9.36 15.94 11.97
CA GLU A 11 9.33 14.51 12.29
C GLU A 11 7.93 14.04 12.69
N LEU A 12 7.21 14.79 13.52
CA LEU A 12 5.83 14.49 13.91
C LEU A 12 4.87 14.52 12.71
N GLN A 13 5.07 15.49 11.80
CA GLN A 13 4.32 15.58 10.55
C GLN A 13 4.58 14.36 9.66
N GLY A 14 5.85 13.98 9.47
CA GLY A 14 6.23 12.78 8.72
C GLY A 14 5.60 11.51 9.29
N TYR A 15 5.65 11.32 10.61
CA TYR A 15 5.00 10.19 11.27
C TYR A 15 3.48 10.14 10.98
N ARG A 16 2.80 11.29 11.07
CA ARG A 16 1.35 11.36 10.82
C ARG A 16 1.01 11.05 9.36
N VAL A 17 1.81 11.53 8.41
CA VAL A 17 1.63 11.29 6.96
C VAL A 17 1.75 9.81 6.64
N ILE A 18 2.85 9.17 7.06
CA ILE A 18 3.09 7.75 6.78
C ILE A 18 2.04 6.87 7.46
N SER A 19 1.71 7.14 8.72
CA SER A 19 0.66 6.43 9.45
C SER A 19 -0.70 6.57 8.74
N GLY A 20 -1.02 7.78 8.26
CA GLY A 20 -2.24 8.06 7.52
C GLY A 20 -2.31 7.33 6.18
N LEU A 21 -1.23 7.31 5.42
CA LEU A 21 -1.14 6.54 4.17
C LEU A 21 -1.37 5.05 4.42
N LEU A 22 -0.75 4.47 5.44
CA LEU A 22 -0.98 3.06 5.79
C LEU A 22 -2.45 2.77 6.09
N GLU A 23 -3.15 3.63 6.84
CA GLU A 23 -4.58 3.48 7.10
C GLU A 23 -5.43 3.64 5.82
N ILE A 24 -5.07 4.55 4.91
CA ILE A 24 -5.77 4.72 3.63
C ILE A 24 -5.68 3.45 2.77
N TYR A 25 -4.53 2.78 2.75
CA TYR A 25 -4.32 1.55 1.97
C TYR A 25 -4.73 0.26 2.69
N ARG A 26 -5.09 0.33 3.98
CA ARG A 26 -5.56 -0.80 4.79
C ARG A 26 -6.66 -1.66 4.15
N PRO A 27 -7.63 -1.12 3.37
CA PRO A 27 -8.62 -1.96 2.70
C PRO A 27 -8.01 -3.07 1.82
N LEU A 28 -6.85 -2.82 1.19
CA LEU A 28 -6.15 -3.84 0.39
C LEU A 28 -5.66 -5.04 1.25
N LEU A 29 -5.22 -4.77 2.48
CA LEU A 29 -4.85 -5.82 3.43
C LEU A 29 -6.06 -6.50 4.07
N SER A 30 -7.24 -5.88 4.00
CA SER A 30 -8.47 -6.40 4.60
C SER A 30 -9.23 -7.36 3.67
N LEU A 31 -8.86 -7.43 2.38
CA LEU A 31 -9.43 -8.38 1.42
C LEU A 31 -9.02 -9.82 1.74
N SER A 32 -9.93 -10.77 1.50
CA SER A 32 -9.58 -12.19 1.53
C SER A 32 -8.51 -12.51 0.47
N LEU A 33 -7.82 -13.65 0.62
CA LEU A 33 -6.90 -14.16 -0.41
C LEU A 33 -7.58 -14.18 -1.79
N SER A 34 -8.75 -14.83 -1.89
CA SER A 34 -9.49 -14.94 -3.15
C SER A 34 -9.91 -13.59 -3.73
N ASP A 35 -10.34 -12.65 -2.89
CA ASP A 35 -10.76 -11.33 -3.37
C ASP A 35 -9.58 -10.49 -3.87
N PHE A 36 -8.44 -10.54 -3.17
CA PHE A 36 -7.24 -9.84 -3.59
C PHE A 36 -6.64 -10.46 -4.86
N THR A 37 -6.63 -11.80 -4.97
CA THR A 37 -6.23 -12.49 -6.20
C THR A 37 -7.12 -12.08 -7.38
N GLU A 38 -8.45 -12.07 -7.20
CA GLU A 38 -9.35 -11.60 -8.26
C GLU A 38 -9.08 -10.14 -8.65
N LEU A 39 -8.76 -9.29 -7.67
CA LEU A 39 -8.41 -7.90 -7.93
C LEU A 39 -7.13 -7.77 -8.76
N VAL A 40 -6.10 -8.56 -8.45
CA VAL A 40 -4.84 -8.60 -9.19
C VAL A 40 -5.06 -9.09 -10.63
N GLU A 41 -5.92 -10.08 -10.84
CA GLU A 41 -6.20 -10.64 -12.17
C GLU A 41 -7.04 -9.72 -13.06
N LYS A 42 -8.08 -9.09 -12.50
CA LYS A 42 -9.06 -8.32 -13.27
C LYS A 42 -8.75 -6.83 -13.33
N GLU A 43 -7.81 -6.35 -12.50
CA GLU A 43 -7.48 -4.93 -12.24
C GLU A 43 -8.65 -4.11 -11.64
N ARG A 44 -9.88 -4.38 -12.05
CA ARG A 44 -11.09 -3.72 -11.59
C ARG A 44 -12.18 -4.72 -11.25
N VAL A 45 -12.60 -4.72 -10.00
CA VAL A 45 -13.67 -5.59 -9.49
C VAL A 45 -14.85 -4.74 -9.07
N LYS A 46 -16.03 -4.96 -9.71
CA LYS A 46 -17.22 -4.11 -9.52
C LYS A 46 -17.67 -4.00 -8.06
N ARG A 47 -17.53 -5.07 -7.27
CA ARG A 47 -17.90 -5.11 -5.85
C ARG A 47 -16.88 -4.45 -4.91
N PHE A 48 -15.69 -4.11 -5.41
CA PHE A 48 -14.60 -3.47 -4.65
C PHE A 48 -14.15 -2.15 -5.31
N PRO A 49 -15.05 -1.16 -5.45
CA PRO A 49 -14.75 0.06 -6.19
C PRO A 49 -13.64 0.90 -5.56
N ILE A 50 -13.45 0.84 -4.24
CA ILE A 50 -12.43 1.63 -3.53
C ILE A 50 -11.08 0.93 -3.63
N GLU A 51 -11.04 -0.37 -3.34
CA GLU A 51 -9.86 -1.21 -3.39
C GLU A 51 -9.28 -1.26 -4.80
N SER A 52 -10.12 -1.36 -5.84
CA SER A 52 -9.63 -1.26 -7.23
C SER A 52 -8.96 0.07 -7.52
N ARG A 53 -9.48 1.19 -7.00
CA ARG A 53 -8.86 2.50 -7.21
C ARG A 53 -7.55 2.65 -6.42
N LEU A 54 -7.51 2.14 -5.18
CA LEU A 54 -6.29 2.12 -4.36
C LEU A 54 -5.22 1.25 -4.99
N PHE A 55 -5.58 0.05 -5.47
CA PHE A 55 -4.64 -0.87 -6.13
C PHE A 55 -4.00 -0.24 -7.37
N HIS A 56 -4.76 0.49 -8.18
CA HIS A 56 -4.21 1.21 -9.34
C HIS A 56 -3.24 2.35 -8.98
N LYS A 57 -3.30 2.89 -7.75
CA LYS A 57 -2.32 3.90 -7.31
C LYS A 57 -0.96 3.30 -6.98
N LEU A 58 -0.90 2.00 -6.67
CA LEU A 58 0.37 1.30 -6.44
C LEU A 58 1.17 1.29 -7.75
N SER A 59 2.45 1.66 -7.66
CA SER A 59 3.34 1.66 -8.81
C SER A 59 3.39 0.28 -9.47
N THR A 60 3.31 0.25 -10.81
CA THR A 60 3.37 -0.97 -11.61
C THR A 60 4.57 -1.84 -11.25
N ARG A 61 5.73 -1.26 -10.94
CA ARG A 61 6.93 -2.02 -10.54
C ARG A 61 6.71 -2.85 -9.28
N HIS A 62 6.01 -2.30 -8.28
CA HIS A 62 5.76 -3.00 -7.02
C HIS A 62 4.67 -4.07 -7.21
N ARG A 63 3.64 -3.77 -8.02
CA ARG A 63 2.62 -4.77 -8.40
C ARG A 63 3.23 -5.95 -9.15
N LEU A 64 4.15 -5.71 -10.08
CA LEU A 64 4.88 -6.76 -10.79
C LEU A 64 5.75 -7.59 -9.84
N ALA A 65 6.45 -6.95 -8.90
CA ALA A 65 7.25 -7.67 -7.90
C ALA A 65 6.38 -8.59 -7.01
N TYR A 66 5.19 -8.13 -6.61
CA TYR A 66 4.21 -8.96 -5.91
C TYR A 66 3.77 -10.16 -6.75
N VAL A 67 3.36 -9.93 -8.00
CA VAL A 67 2.91 -11.00 -8.91
C VAL A 67 4.02 -12.02 -9.13
N GLU A 68 5.25 -11.56 -9.39
CA GLU A 68 6.40 -12.43 -9.59
C GLU A 68 6.68 -13.28 -8.35
N ALA A 69 6.71 -12.67 -7.16
CA ALA A 69 6.98 -13.38 -5.91
C ALA A 69 5.92 -14.44 -5.62
N VAL A 70 4.64 -14.09 -5.75
CA VAL A 70 3.52 -15.02 -5.47
C VAL A 70 3.44 -16.13 -6.52
N SER A 71 3.77 -15.85 -7.78
CA SER A 71 3.77 -16.86 -8.85
C SER A 71 4.78 -17.99 -8.64
N LYS A 72 5.83 -17.75 -7.85
CA LYS A 72 6.88 -18.73 -7.53
C LYS A 72 6.52 -19.62 -6.34
N LEU A 73 5.41 -19.34 -5.65
CA LEU A 73 4.96 -20.11 -4.49
C LEU A 73 4.22 -21.39 -4.93
N PRO A 74 4.38 -22.51 -4.21
CA PRO A 74 3.57 -23.71 -4.41
C PRO A 74 2.13 -23.44 -3.96
N SER A 75 1.18 -23.37 -4.90
CA SER A 75 -0.23 -23.02 -4.63
C SER A 75 -1.01 -24.08 -3.85
N ASP A 76 -0.54 -25.31 -3.84
CA ASP A 76 -1.04 -26.45 -3.07
C ASP A 76 -0.50 -26.48 -1.63
N SER A 77 0.50 -25.64 -1.31
CA SER A 77 1.06 -25.58 0.03
C SER A 77 0.08 -24.97 1.03
N PRO A 78 -0.06 -25.56 2.23
CA PRO A 78 -0.83 -24.94 3.31
C PRO A 78 -0.26 -23.59 3.76
N GLU A 79 1.01 -23.30 3.45
CA GLU A 79 1.65 -22.02 3.76
C GLU A 79 1.37 -20.93 2.72
N PHE A 80 0.78 -21.27 1.57
CA PHE A 80 0.55 -20.31 0.48
C PHE A 80 -0.19 -19.05 0.94
N PRO A 81 -1.30 -19.12 1.74
CA PRO A 81 -1.99 -17.92 2.21
C PRO A 81 -1.12 -17.03 3.13
N LEU A 82 -0.23 -17.63 3.91
CA LEU A 82 0.68 -16.88 4.80
C LEU A 82 1.72 -16.11 3.97
N TRP A 83 2.31 -16.78 2.99
CA TRP A 83 3.29 -16.16 2.10
C TRP A 83 2.68 -15.10 1.19
N GLU A 84 1.47 -15.34 0.66
CA GLU A 84 0.76 -14.32 -0.12
C GLU A 84 0.50 -13.07 0.72
N TYR A 85 0.00 -13.22 1.96
CA TYR A 85 -0.26 -12.08 2.82
C TYR A 85 1.03 -11.33 3.20
N TYR A 86 2.13 -12.05 3.42
CA TYR A 86 3.46 -11.45 3.60
C TYR A 86 3.87 -10.59 2.40
N TYR A 87 3.77 -11.12 1.18
CA TYR A 87 4.10 -10.36 -0.03
C TYR A 87 3.13 -9.21 -0.30
N ARG A 88 1.86 -9.35 0.08
CA ARG A 88 0.88 -8.26 0.03
C ARG A 88 1.24 -7.12 0.98
N CYS A 89 1.68 -7.43 2.20
CA CYS A 89 2.19 -6.42 3.13
C CYS A 89 3.46 -5.76 2.57
N ARG A 90 4.37 -6.55 1.99
CA ARG A 90 5.59 -6.05 1.36
C ARG A 90 5.29 -5.09 0.20
N LEU A 91 4.31 -5.41 -0.65
CA LEU A 91 3.84 -4.54 -1.73
C LEU A 91 3.47 -3.13 -1.22
N LEU A 92 2.72 -3.04 -0.13
CA LEU A 92 2.35 -1.74 0.45
C LEU A 92 3.55 -1.03 1.07
N GLN A 93 4.41 -1.77 1.78
CA GLN A 93 5.64 -1.20 2.36
C GLN A 93 6.55 -0.63 1.28
N ASP A 94 6.81 -1.39 0.20
CA ASP A 94 7.68 -0.97 -0.90
C ASP A 94 7.14 0.28 -1.61
N TYR A 95 5.81 0.36 -1.77
CA TYR A 95 5.17 1.54 -2.35
C TYR A 95 5.34 2.78 -1.47
N ILE A 96 5.10 2.66 -0.16
CA ILE A 96 5.18 3.79 0.79
C ILE A 96 6.63 4.21 1.03
N SER A 97 7.55 3.26 1.26
CA SER A 97 8.98 3.57 1.45
C SER A 97 9.65 4.07 0.16
N GLY A 98 9.04 3.79 -1.00
CA GLY A 98 9.50 4.28 -2.30
C GLY A 98 9.09 5.73 -2.61
N MET A 99 8.32 6.38 -1.73
CA MET A 99 7.91 7.77 -1.89
C MET A 99 9.01 8.74 -1.44
N THR A 100 9.09 9.90 -2.10
CA THR A 100 9.81 11.05 -1.54
C THR A 100 8.92 11.75 -0.50
N ASP A 101 9.51 12.50 0.43
CA ASP A 101 8.77 13.23 1.47
C ASP A 101 7.65 14.11 0.88
N LEU A 102 7.95 14.86 -0.19
CA LEU A 102 6.99 15.71 -0.88
C LEU A 102 5.83 14.89 -1.47
N TYR A 103 6.14 13.78 -2.15
CA TYR A 103 5.11 12.95 -2.75
C TYR A 103 4.21 12.30 -1.69
N ALA A 104 4.78 11.79 -0.59
CA ALA A 104 4.01 11.19 0.50
C ALA A 104 3.09 12.23 1.17
N TRP A 105 3.60 13.44 1.42
CA TRP A 105 2.82 14.55 1.95
C TRP A 105 1.64 14.91 1.05
N ASP A 106 1.89 15.11 -0.24
CA ASP A 106 0.86 15.50 -1.20
C ASP A 106 -0.18 14.38 -1.40
N GLU A 107 0.27 13.13 -1.51
CA GLU A 107 -0.64 11.99 -1.70
C GLU A 107 -1.56 11.81 -0.49
N TYR A 108 -1.03 11.95 0.73
CA TYR A 108 -1.82 11.94 1.95
C TYR A 108 -2.89 13.04 1.93
N ARG A 109 -2.53 14.27 1.57
CA ARG A 109 -3.47 15.41 1.51
C ARG A 109 -4.55 15.22 0.45
N ARG A 110 -4.19 14.74 -0.75
CA ARG A 110 -5.15 14.42 -1.82
C ARG A 110 -6.17 13.39 -1.36
N LEU A 111 -5.70 12.29 -0.76
CA LEU A 111 -6.57 11.19 -0.35
C LEU A 111 -7.42 11.52 0.88
N MET A 112 -6.99 12.49 1.69
CA MET A 112 -7.78 13.06 2.78
C MET A 112 -8.76 14.17 2.33
N ALA A 113 -8.77 14.53 1.04
CA ALA A 113 -9.60 15.61 0.49
C ALA A 113 -9.41 16.98 1.17
N VAL A 114 -8.16 17.29 1.56
CA VAL A 114 -7.77 18.56 2.20
C VAL A 114 -6.87 19.43 1.29
N GLU A 115 -6.79 19.06 0.01
CA GLU A 115 -6.12 19.83 -1.03
C GLU A 115 -7.20 20.45 -1.95
N GLN A 116 -7.21 21.78 -2.05
CA GLN A 116 -7.98 22.56 -3.03
C GLN A 116 -7.04 23.07 -4.11
#